data_AF-A0A9P7SW08-F1
#
_entry.id   AF-A0A9P7SW08-F1
#
_cell.length_a   1.000
_cell.length_b   1.000
_cell.length_c   1.000
_cell.angle_alpha   90.00
_cell.angle_beta   90.00
_cell.angle_gamma   90.00
#
_symmetry.space_group_name_H-M   'P 1'
#
loop_
_entity.id
_entity.type
_entity.pdbx_description
1 polymer ?
#
loop_
_entity_poly.entity_id
_entity_poly.type
_entity_poly.pdbx_seq_one_letter_code
_entity_poly.pdbx_strand_id
1 'polypeptide(L)'
;QKTDDSPVFLGDGSLAGVPTPKLHQRGLRSVIKVVDDRCLVFDPPEDSPVHRFSRSVVPTSKKVKDQVFAFDRVFDENTTQSDVYEGTTKNLLDSVLDGYNATVFAYGATGCGKTHTITGTAQHPGIIFLTMQELFEKIEERSQEKTTELSLSYLEIYNETIRDLLVPGGSPAGLMLREDSNQAVTVFGLSSHHPKNVEEVMDMIIQGNEYRTVSPTEANATSSRSHAVLQINIAQKDRNADVNEPHTMATLSIIDLAGSERASVTKNRGVRLTEGANINKSLLALGSCINALCDKRQRAHVPYRNSKLTRLLKFSLGGNCKTVMIVCVSPSSAHFDETQNTLRYANRAKNIQTKVTRNVFNVNRHVKDFLVKIDEQMALINELKAQQRDAEKMFYAKFRKQCDKRESIAREGVQRLRAAYEHSAPERQERITTMKKLKAFERRIAILTAWLAAFDAVCEQRNEHARQADLGAGH
;
A
#
# COMPACT_ATOMS: atom_id res chain seq x y z
N GLN A 1 51.88 -21.47 -8.76
CA GLN A 1 52.37 -22.08 -10.01
C GLN A 1 51.99 -21.14 -11.15
N LYS A 2 53.01 -20.65 -11.86
CA LYS A 2 53.04 -20.05 -13.20
C LYS A 2 51.99 -18.99 -13.59
N THR A 3 52.49 -17.76 -13.62
CA THR A 3 52.20 -16.69 -14.59
C THR A 3 52.20 -17.22 -16.02
N ASP A 4 51.26 -16.75 -16.85
CA ASP A 4 51.38 -16.81 -18.30
C ASP A 4 50.94 -15.45 -18.88
N ASP A 5 51.92 -14.54 -18.98
CA ASP A 5 51.88 -13.38 -19.86
C ASP A 5 52.26 -13.87 -21.26
N SER A 6 51.32 -13.76 -22.20
CA SER A 6 51.64 -13.73 -23.63
C SER A 6 50.84 -12.62 -24.31
N PRO A 7 51.49 -11.65 -24.98
CA PRO A 7 50.78 -10.64 -25.73
C PRO A 7 50.41 -11.23 -27.10
N VAL A 8 49.12 -11.30 -27.39
CA VAL A 8 48.64 -11.59 -28.74
C VAL A 8 48.87 -10.35 -29.60
N PHE A 9 49.93 -10.40 -30.40
CA PHE A 9 50.20 -9.43 -31.45
C PHE A 9 49.40 -9.82 -32.69
N LEU A 10 48.30 -9.11 -32.95
CA LEU A 10 47.64 -9.09 -34.26
C LEU A 10 47.80 -7.67 -34.81
N GLY A 11 48.73 -7.54 -35.75
CA GLY A 11 48.74 -6.42 -36.66
C GLY A 11 47.57 -6.56 -37.63
N ASP A 12 46.74 -5.52 -37.69
CA ASP A 12 46.36 -4.93 -38.97
C ASP A 12 45.84 -3.51 -38.73
N GLY A 13 46.42 -2.57 -39.48
CA GLY A 13 46.13 -1.15 -39.36
C GLY A 13 44.70 -0.85 -39.75
N SER A 14 43.90 -0.40 -38.79
CA SER A 14 42.70 0.39 -39.03
C SER A 14 42.58 1.46 -37.96
N LEU A 15 42.90 2.69 -38.35
CA LEU A 15 42.63 3.92 -37.62
C LEU A 15 41.11 4.17 -37.60
N ALA A 16 40.39 3.47 -36.73
CA ALA A 16 39.01 3.78 -36.38
C ALA A 16 38.93 4.04 -34.87
N GLY A 17 38.59 5.29 -34.52
CA GLY A 17 38.74 5.86 -33.18
C GLY A 17 38.22 4.98 -32.05
N VAL A 18 39.15 4.52 -31.22
CA VAL A 18 38.84 4.08 -29.85
C VAL A 18 38.20 5.29 -29.15
N PRO A 19 37.00 5.17 -28.56
CA PRO A 19 36.45 6.26 -27.78
C PRO A 19 37.43 6.51 -26.64
N THR A 20 38.09 7.67 -26.65
CA THR A 20 38.91 8.13 -25.53
C THR A 20 38.12 7.87 -24.24
N PRO A 21 38.66 7.08 -23.30
CA PRO A 21 37.97 6.84 -22.04
C PRO A 21 37.76 8.21 -21.41
N LYS A 22 36.50 8.62 -21.27
CA LYS A 22 36.16 9.84 -20.55
C LYS A 22 36.65 9.63 -19.12
N LEU A 23 37.78 10.24 -18.77
CA LEU A 23 38.32 10.24 -17.42
C LEU A 23 37.36 11.02 -16.52
N HIS A 24 36.28 10.38 -16.09
CA HIS A 24 35.33 10.89 -15.09
C HIS A 24 35.60 10.22 -13.72
N GLN A 25 36.84 9.84 -13.43
CA GLN A 25 37.22 9.50 -12.06
C GLN A 25 37.41 10.81 -11.26
N ARG A 26 36.30 11.45 -10.89
CA ARG A 26 36.31 12.24 -9.66
C ARG A 26 36.49 11.24 -8.53
N GLY A 27 37.63 11.27 -7.85
CA GLY A 27 37.86 10.47 -6.65
C GLY A 27 36.70 10.64 -5.66
N LEU A 28 36.36 9.57 -4.95
CA LEU A 28 35.40 9.66 -3.85
C LEU A 28 36.01 10.54 -2.76
N ARG A 29 35.27 11.58 -2.35
CA ARG A 29 35.66 12.44 -1.22
C ARG A 29 34.63 12.36 -0.11
N SER A 30 35.05 12.64 1.12
CA SER A 30 34.10 12.85 2.21
C SER A 30 33.36 14.17 2.00
N VAL A 31 32.03 14.14 2.17
CA VAL A 31 31.14 15.31 2.06
C VAL A 31 30.52 15.69 3.40
N ILE A 32 30.93 15.02 4.48
CA ILE A 32 30.51 15.31 5.85
C ILE A 32 31.76 15.52 6.70
N LYS A 33 31.75 16.58 7.52
CA LYS A 33 32.71 16.79 8.60
C LYS A 33 31.93 17.03 9.89
N VAL A 34 32.06 16.11 10.85
CA VAL A 34 31.53 16.31 12.21
C VAL A 34 32.40 17.34 12.90
N VAL A 35 31.78 18.37 13.47
CA VAL A 35 32.46 19.46 14.18
C VAL A 35 32.53 19.15 15.66
N ASP A 36 31.39 18.78 16.22
CA ASP A 36 31.21 18.41 17.63
C ASP A 36 30.01 17.45 17.77
N ASP A 37 29.58 17.20 19.01
CA ASP A 37 28.50 16.27 19.33
C ASP A 37 27.11 16.74 18.90
N ARG A 38 26.96 17.93 18.32
CA ARG A 38 25.68 18.52 17.87
C ARG A 38 25.72 19.07 16.46
N CYS A 39 26.90 19.37 15.93
CA CYS A 39 27.07 20.09 14.68
C CYS A 39 27.88 19.29 13.66
N LEU A 40 27.42 19.32 12.41
CA LEU A 40 28.17 18.82 11.27
C LEU A 40 28.13 19.82 10.11
N VAL A 41 29.18 19.81 9.30
CA VAL A 41 29.28 20.56 8.06
C VAL A 41 29.09 19.61 6.88
N PHE A 42 28.10 19.93 6.03
CA PHE A 42 27.87 19.27 4.76
C PHE A 42 28.55 20.04 3.63
N ASP A 43 29.33 19.31 2.84
CA ASP A 43 30.17 19.83 1.76
C ASP A 43 31.18 20.88 2.25
N PRO A 44 32.07 20.53 3.21
CA PRO A 44 33.09 21.46 3.69
C PRO A 44 34.06 21.83 2.55
N PRO A 45 34.65 23.04 2.58
CA PRO A 45 35.69 23.42 1.64
C PRO A 45 36.89 22.47 1.72
N GLU A 46 37.38 22.02 0.56
CA GLU A 46 38.55 21.13 0.49
C GLU A 46 39.83 21.94 0.75
N ASP A 47 40.54 21.63 1.84
CA ASP A 47 41.80 22.31 2.19
C ASP A 47 42.99 21.90 1.29
N SER A 48 42.86 20.85 0.47
CA SER A 48 43.97 20.32 -0.35
C SER A 48 44.42 21.29 -1.47
N PRO A 49 45.71 21.66 -1.54
CA PRO A 49 46.26 22.58 -2.54
C PRO A 49 46.06 22.10 -3.99
N VAL A 50 46.11 20.78 -4.22
CA VAL A 50 46.04 20.14 -5.54
C VAL A 50 44.63 20.24 -6.15
N HIS A 51 43.60 20.15 -5.31
CA HIS A 51 42.20 20.31 -5.74
C HIS A 51 41.79 21.78 -5.92
N ARG A 52 42.42 22.70 -5.18
CA ARG A 52 42.27 24.14 -5.37
C ARG A 52 42.78 24.56 -6.76
N PHE A 53 43.90 24.00 -7.20
CA PHE A 53 44.48 24.22 -8.52
C PHE A 53 43.61 23.64 -9.65
N SER A 54 43.09 22.41 -9.51
CA SER A 54 42.25 21.79 -10.55
C SER A 54 40.90 22.50 -10.74
N ARG A 55 40.30 23.08 -9.70
CA ARG A 55 39.09 23.93 -9.81
C ARG A 55 39.35 25.29 -10.46
N SER A 56 40.56 25.83 -10.35
CA SER A 56 40.92 27.10 -11.01
C SER A 56 41.08 26.94 -12.52
N VAL A 57 41.37 25.72 -12.99
CA VAL A 57 41.62 25.43 -14.42
C VAL A 57 40.37 24.88 -15.11
N VAL A 58 39.45 24.23 -14.37
CA VAL A 58 38.18 23.70 -14.91
C VAL A 58 37.01 24.18 -14.03
N PRO A 59 36.16 25.11 -14.51
CA PRO A 59 35.04 25.60 -13.73
C PRO A 59 33.98 24.50 -13.59
N THR A 60 34.02 23.77 -12.48
CA THR A 60 32.95 22.83 -12.11
C THR A 60 31.76 23.59 -11.54
N SER A 61 30.60 23.45 -12.17
CA SER A 61 29.35 24.20 -11.92
C SER A 61 28.67 24.02 -10.56
N LYS A 62 29.14 23.12 -9.68
CA LYS A 62 28.58 22.98 -8.31
C LYS A 62 29.42 23.78 -7.32
N LYS A 63 28.92 24.98 -6.93
CA LYS A 63 29.48 25.77 -5.82
C LYS A 63 29.50 24.93 -4.53
N VAL A 64 30.57 25.04 -3.74
CA VAL A 64 30.65 24.46 -2.39
C VAL A 64 29.49 25.00 -1.59
N LYS A 65 28.75 24.10 -0.92
CA LYS A 65 27.58 24.51 -0.15
C LYS A 65 27.93 24.98 1.26
N ASP A 66 28.94 24.38 1.88
CA ASP A 66 29.41 24.68 3.24
C ASP A 66 28.24 24.86 4.22
N GLN A 67 27.35 23.85 4.26
CA GLN A 67 26.09 23.91 4.99
C GLN A 67 26.25 23.31 6.37
N VAL A 68 26.13 24.14 7.40
CA VAL A 68 26.13 23.69 8.79
C VAL A 68 24.73 23.17 9.18
N PHE A 69 24.69 21.98 9.76
CA PHE A 69 23.51 21.40 10.37
C PHE A 69 23.73 21.18 11.86
N ALA A 70 22.75 21.55 12.67
CA ALA A 70 22.74 21.32 14.12
C ALA A 70 21.58 20.39 14.51
N PHE A 71 21.90 19.35 15.27
CA PHE A 71 20.99 18.31 15.75
C PHE A 71 21.16 18.12 17.27
N ASP A 72 20.28 17.33 17.87
CA ASP A 72 20.34 17.04 19.31
C ASP A 72 21.59 16.24 19.69
N ARG A 73 22.02 15.35 18.78
CA ARG A 73 23.25 14.57 18.87
C ARG A 73 23.77 14.22 17.47
N VAL A 74 25.08 14.21 17.28
CA VAL A 74 25.77 13.77 16.06
C VAL A 74 26.78 12.69 16.44
N PHE A 75 26.75 11.58 15.69
CA PHE A 75 27.62 10.44 15.87
C PHE A 75 28.55 10.34 14.65
N ASP A 76 29.85 10.14 14.92
CA ASP A 76 30.86 9.98 13.88
C ASP A 76 31.10 8.49 13.56
N GLU A 77 32.07 8.22 12.70
CA GLU A 77 32.44 6.86 12.28
C GLU A 77 33.17 6.03 13.37
N ASN A 78 33.59 6.67 14.46
CA ASN A 78 34.25 6.01 15.59
C ASN A 78 33.27 5.64 16.71
N THR A 79 32.03 6.13 16.61
CA THR A 79 30.98 5.92 17.61
C THR A 79 30.50 4.45 17.58
N THR A 80 30.39 3.83 18.76
CA THR A 80 29.89 2.46 18.88
C THR A 80 28.36 2.38 18.90
N GLN A 81 27.81 1.18 18.68
CA GLN A 81 26.36 0.95 18.80
C GLN A 81 25.83 1.24 20.21
N SER A 82 26.65 1.01 21.23
CA SER A 82 26.33 1.35 22.63
C SER A 82 26.19 2.86 22.78
N ASP A 83 27.14 3.65 22.27
CA ASP A 83 27.09 5.11 22.36
C ASP A 83 25.85 5.68 21.66
N VAL A 84 25.48 5.10 20.51
CA VAL A 84 24.24 5.48 19.80
C VAL A 84 23.03 5.17 20.67
N TYR A 85 22.96 3.99 21.28
CA TYR A 85 21.87 3.61 22.18
C TYR A 85 21.75 4.55 23.39
N GLU A 86 22.86 4.83 24.07
CA GLU A 86 22.89 5.72 25.24
C GLU A 86 22.50 7.16 24.89
N GLY A 87 22.96 7.64 23.74
CA GLY A 87 22.63 8.97 23.24
C GLY A 87 21.21 9.11 22.67
N THR A 88 20.45 8.02 22.53
CA THR A 88 19.12 8.02 21.89
C THR A 88 18.04 7.33 22.72
N THR A 89 17.99 5.99 22.69
CA THR A 89 16.86 5.19 23.14
C THR A 89 16.83 4.97 24.64
N LYS A 90 17.99 4.95 25.32
CA LYS A 90 18.10 4.70 26.77
C LYS A 90 17.17 5.59 27.60
N ASN A 91 17.13 6.88 27.29
CA ASN A 91 16.30 7.87 28.00
C ASN A 91 14.78 7.69 27.77
N LEU A 92 14.38 6.87 26.79
CA LEU A 92 12.97 6.56 26.54
C LEU A 92 12.47 5.47 27.49
N LEU A 93 13.32 4.54 27.94
CA LEU A 93 12.88 3.36 28.69
C LEU A 93 12.15 3.70 29.98
N ASP A 94 12.67 4.65 30.77
CA ASP A 94 12.00 5.08 31.99
C ASP A 94 10.63 5.69 31.69
N SER A 95 10.52 6.40 30.57
CA SER A 95 9.25 6.97 30.14
C SER A 95 8.26 5.89 29.70
N VAL A 96 8.73 4.85 29.01
CA VAL A 96 7.88 3.72 28.59
C VAL A 96 7.33 2.99 29.82
N LEU A 97 8.19 2.69 30.80
CA LEU A 97 7.76 2.09 32.06
C LEU A 97 6.79 3.02 32.82
N ASP A 98 7.01 4.33 32.79
CA ASP A 98 6.08 5.27 33.43
C ASP A 98 4.73 5.40 32.70
N GLY A 99 4.53 4.74 31.55
CA GLY A 99 3.28 4.73 30.80
C GLY A 99 3.22 5.75 29.67
N TYR A 100 4.36 6.22 29.16
CA TYR A 100 4.42 7.11 28.00
C TYR A 100 4.82 6.33 26.75
N ASN A 101 4.12 6.57 25.64
CA ASN A 101 4.51 5.93 24.39
C ASN A 101 5.83 6.51 23.87
N ALA A 102 6.61 5.66 23.23
CA ALA A 102 7.88 6.04 22.63
C ALA A 102 8.02 5.45 21.22
N THR A 103 8.74 6.14 20.35
CA THR A 103 9.06 5.65 19.02
C THR A 103 10.48 6.01 18.67
N VAL A 104 11.24 5.03 18.19
CA VAL A 104 12.57 5.22 17.60
C VAL A 104 12.50 4.71 16.17
N PHE A 105 12.91 5.54 15.21
CA PHE A 105 12.97 5.09 13.82
C PHE A 105 14.24 5.55 13.13
N ALA A 106 14.82 4.65 12.33
CA ALA A 106 15.98 4.95 11.50
C ALA A 106 15.54 5.41 10.09
N TYR A 107 16.17 6.47 9.58
CA TYR A 107 15.88 7.05 8.27
C TYR A 107 17.17 7.38 7.52
N GLY A 108 17.18 7.14 6.21
CA GLY A 108 18.33 7.38 5.35
C GLY A 108 18.31 6.52 4.08
N ALA A 109 19.24 6.78 3.17
CA ALA A 109 19.37 6.06 1.92
C ALA A 109 19.77 4.58 2.14
N THR A 110 19.56 3.72 1.17
CA THR A 110 20.06 2.34 1.23
C THR A 110 21.59 2.32 1.38
N GLY A 111 22.09 1.45 2.25
CA GLY A 111 23.53 1.30 2.51
C GLY A 111 24.11 2.32 3.50
N CYS A 112 23.32 3.25 4.05
CA CYS A 112 23.82 4.24 5.02
C CYS A 112 23.87 3.74 6.48
N GLY A 113 23.49 2.48 6.75
CA GLY A 113 23.58 1.87 8.09
C GLY A 113 22.28 1.76 8.91
N LYS A 114 21.08 2.02 8.35
CA LYS A 114 19.80 1.92 9.11
C LYS A 114 19.62 0.58 9.85
N THR A 115 19.65 -0.53 9.10
CA THR A 115 19.50 -1.88 9.66
C THR A 115 20.65 -2.24 10.61
N HIS A 116 21.87 -1.73 10.33
CA HIS A 116 22.99 -1.87 11.26
C HIS A 116 22.69 -1.15 12.59
N THR A 117 22.15 0.06 12.57
CA THR A 117 21.79 0.77 13.80
C THR A 117 20.63 0.09 14.53
N ILE A 118 19.56 -0.30 13.83
CA ILE A 118 18.35 -0.85 14.46
C ILE A 118 18.55 -2.29 14.95
N THR A 119 18.98 -3.20 14.08
CA THR A 119 19.15 -4.62 14.39
C THR A 119 20.58 -4.93 14.81
N GLY A 120 21.57 -4.36 14.13
CA GLY A 120 22.98 -4.66 14.36
C GLY A 120 23.42 -5.99 13.79
N THR A 121 24.61 -6.40 14.21
CA THR A 121 25.19 -7.71 13.91
C THR A 121 25.37 -8.49 15.21
N ALA A 122 25.70 -9.78 15.12
CA ALA A 122 25.99 -10.59 16.29
C ALA A 122 27.15 -10.04 17.14
N GLN A 123 28.14 -9.40 16.51
CA GLN A 123 29.28 -8.79 17.19
C GLN A 123 28.99 -7.36 17.68
N HIS A 124 28.10 -6.64 16.99
CA HIS A 124 27.74 -5.27 17.31
C HIS A 124 26.20 -5.15 17.36
N PRO A 125 25.58 -5.57 18.48
CA PRO A 125 24.13 -5.55 18.63
C PRO A 125 23.55 -4.15 18.42
N GLY A 126 22.38 -4.07 17.80
CA GLY A 126 21.70 -2.81 17.51
C GLY A 126 20.80 -2.33 18.64
N ILE A 127 20.06 -1.25 18.34
CA ILE A 127 19.09 -0.64 19.25
C ILE A 127 18.09 -1.68 19.79
N ILE A 128 17.60 -2.62 18.98
CA ILE A 128 16.64 -3.63 19.44
C ILE A 128 17.20 -4.44 20.62
N PHE A 129 18.39 -5.02 20.46
CA PHE A 129 19.00 -5.86 21.50
C PHE A 129 19.27 -5.06 22.77
N LEU A 130 19.95 -3.92 22.64
CA LEU A 130 20.35 -3.07 23.77
C LEU A 130 19.13 -2.54 24.53
N THR A 131 18.07 -2.16 23.82
CA THR A 131 16.80 -1.73 24.40
C THR A 131 16.15 -2.87 25.19
N MET A 132 16.06 -4.06 24.61
CA MET A 132 15.39 -5.18 25.27
C MET A 132 16.17 -5.67 26.49
N GLN A 133 17.50 -5.67 26.41
CA GLN A 133 18.36 -6.00 27.54
C GLN A 133 18.11 -5.09 28.74
N GLU A 134 18.27 -3.78 28.58
CA GLU A 134 18.05 -2.84 29.69
C GLU A 134 16.57 -2.80 30.12
N LEU A 135 15.64 -3.04 29.19
CA LEU A 135 14.22 -3.10 29.53
C LEU A 135 13.90 -4.28 30.46
N PHE A 136 14.39 -5.48 30.16
CA PHE A 136 14.20 -6.65 31.04
C PHE A 136 14.90 -6.47 32.38
N GLU A 137 16.11 -5.89 32.40
CA GLU A 137 16.82 -5.53 33.64
C GLU A 137 15.97 -4.58 34.51
N LYS A 138 15.46 -3.49 33.94
CA LYS A 138 14.59 -2.53 34.66
C LYS A 138 13.25 -3.12 35.11
N ILE A 139 12.70 -4.07 34.37
CA ILE A 139 11.48 -4.77 34.77
C ILE A 139 11.76 -5.64 36.00
N GLU A 140 12.89 -6.34 36.02
CA GLU A 140 13.29 -7.18 37.15
C GLU A 140 13.60 -6.33 38.39
N GLU A 141 14.29 -5.20 38.23
CA GLU A 141 14.54 -4.24 39.32
C GLU A 141 13.24 -3.73 39.97
N ARG A 142 12.19 -3.51 39.16
CA ARG A 142 10.88 -3.00 39.63
C ARG A 142 9.91 -4.11 40.03
N SER A 143 10.29 -5.39 39.95
CA SER A 143 9.40 -6.54 40.15
C SER A 143 8.80 -6.65 41.56
N GLN A 144 9.45 -6.06 42.56
CA GLN A 144 8.94 -6.03 43.94
C GLN A 144 7.76 -5.08 44.12
N GLU A 145 7.70 -4.00 43.33
CA GLU A 145 6.69 -2.94 43.45
C GLU A 145 5.62 -3.04 42.37
N LYS A 146 6.02 -3.44 41.15
CA LYS A 146 5.17 -3.44 39.96
C LYS A 146 5.09 -4.84 39.37
N THR A 147 3.88 -5.23 38.95
CA THR A 147 3.69 -6.35 38.02
C THR A 147 3.70 -5.80 36.60
N THR A 148 4.58 -6.34 35.75
CA THR A 148 4.74 -5.90 34.36
C THR A 148 4.40 -7.04 33.41
N GLU A 149 3.54 -6.76 32.44
CA GLU A 149 3.24 -7.63 31.31
C GLU A 149 3.82 -7.01 30.05
N LEU A 150 4.69 -7.75 29.37
CA LEU A 150 5.34 -7.34 28.14
C LEU A 150 4.82 -8.21 26.99
N SER A 151 4.36 -7.55 25.92
CA SER A 151 4.02 -8.22 24.67
C SER A 151 4.71 -7.58 23.48
N LEU A 152 4.94 -8.37 22.45
CA LEU A 152 5.72 -8.01 21.28
C LEU A 152 5.00 -8.41 20.00
N SER A 153 5.01 -7.50 19.03
CA SER A 153 4.53 -7.72 17.67
C SER A 153 5.57 -7.23 16.67
N TYR A 154 5.79 -7.97 15.60
CA TYR A 154 6.73 -7.59 14.55
C TYR A 154 6.06 -7.68 13.19
N LEU A 155 6.05 -6.56 12.46
CA LEU A 155 5.38 -6.46 11.16
C LEU A 155 6.28 -5.81 10.13
N GLU A 156 5.96 -6.05 8.86
CA GLU A 156 6.49 -5.28 7.76
C GLU A 156 5.39 -4.57 6.97
N ILE A 157 5.77 -3.45 6.37
CA ILE A 157 4.99 -2.74 5.37
C ILE A 157 5.77 -2.81 4.06
N TYR A 158 5.30 -3.65 3.15
CA TYR A 158 5.85 -3.83 1.82
C TYR A 158 4.76 -3.60 0.77
N ASN A 159 5.05 -2.76 -0.22
CA ASN A 159 4.11 -2.47 -1.30
C ASN A 159 2.71 -2.01 -0.82
N GLU A 160 2.65 -1.15 0.22
CA GLU A 160 1.41 -0.74 0.90
C GLU A 160 0.56 -1.92 1.45
N THR A 161 1.17 -3.08 1.71
CA THR A 161 0.57 -4.24 2.36
C THR A 161 1.29 -4.50 3.69
N ILE A 162 0.50 -4.74 4.74
CA ILE A 162 1.03 -5.06 6.07
C ILE A 162 1.09 -6.57 6.20
N ARG A 163 2.21 -7.13 6.62
CA ARG A 163 2.37 -8.56 6.88
C ARG A 163 2.93 -8.76 8.28
N ASP A 164 2.39 -9.75 8.98
CA ASP A 164 2.97 -10.22 10.24
C ASP A 164 4.26 -10.99 9.96
N LEU A 165 5.35 -10.62 10.63
CA LEU A 165 6.66 -11.27 10.50
C LEU A 165 6.85 -12.41 11.50
N LEU A 166 5.95 -12.65 12.44
CA LEU A 166 6.07 -13.72 13.44
C LEU A 166 5.15 -14.91 13.16
N VAL A 167 4.45 -14.89 12.03
CA VAL A 167 3.55 -15.97 11.60
C VAL A 167 4.12 -16.66 10.37
N PRO A 168 4.32 -18.00 10.39
CA PRO A 168 4.76 -18.76 9.22
C PRO A 168 3.83 -18.56 8.02
N GLY A 169 4.40 -18.26 6.85
CA GLY A 169 3.63 -17.92 5.65
C GLY A 169 3.07 -16.48 5.63
N GLY A 170 3.36 -15.68 6.66
CA GLY A 170 2.93 -14.30 6.81
C GLY A 170 1.41 -14.15 6.83
N SER A 171 0.93 -13.01 6.36
CA SER A 171 -0.51 -12.73 6.18
C SER A 171 -0.81 -12.63 4.67
N PRO A 172 -1.26 -13.71 3.98
CA PRO A 172 -1.38 -13.74 2.51
C PRO A 172 -2.30 -12.65 1.96
N ALA A 173 -3.37 -12.31 2.69
CA ALA A 173 -4.32 -11.26 2.34
C ALA A 173 -3.88 -9.85 2.78
N GLY A 174 -2.80 -9.75 3.57
CA GLY A 174 -2.38 -8.52 4.24
C GLY A 174 -3.27 -8.14 5.42
N LEU A 175 -2.67 -7.51 6.43
CA LEU A 175 -3.40 -7.00 7.59
C LEU A 175 -3.99 -5.60 7.33
N MET A 176 -5.11 -5.31 8.00
CA MET A 176 -5.84 -4.06 7.86
C MET A 176 -5.61 -3.12 9.06
N LEU A 177 -5.40 -1.84 8.76
CA LEU A 177 -5.36 -0.78 9.77
C LEU A 177 -6.77 -0.32 10.14
N ARG A 178 -7.10 -0.39 11.43
CA ARG A 178 -8.32 0.16 12.01
C ARG A 178 -7.98 1.38 12.86
N GLU A 179 -8.88 2.35 12.85
CA GLU A 179 -8.85 3.52 13.73
C GLU A 179 -10.00 3.37 14.71
N ASP A 180 -9.70 3.42 16.01
CA ASP A 180 -10.74 3.40 17.04
C ASP A 180 -11.38 4.79 17.26
N SER A 181 -12.34 4.87 18.18
CA SER A 181 -13.01 6.12 18.55
C SER A 181 -12.08 7.17 19.16
N ASN A 182 -10.95 6.74 19.75
CA ASN A 182 -9.91 7.60 20.29
C ASN A 182 -8.86 7.98 19.23
N GLN A 183 -9.09 7.64 17.97
CA GLN A 183 -8.17 7.81 16.85
C GLN A 183 -6.85 7.05 16.98
N ALA A 184 -6.78 6.05 17.86
CA ALA A 184 -5.66 5.14 17.94
C ALA A 184 -5.70 4.19 16.75
N VAL A 185 -4.56 4.04 16.08
CA VAL A 185 -4.41 3.20 14.89
C VAL A 185 -3.89 1.84 15.32
N THR A 186 -4.65 0.79 15.08
CA THR A 186 -4.28 -0.59 15.39
C THR A 186 -4.29 -1.46 14.15
N VAL A 187 -3.42 -2.48 14.13
CA VAL A 187 -3.37 -3.46 13.05
C VAL A 187 -4.23 -4.65 13.46
N PHE A 188 -5.37 -4.82 12.79
CA PHE A 188 -6.28 -5.91 13.11
C PHE A 188 -5.69 -7.26 12.66
N GLY A 189 -5.64 -8.23 13.58
CA GLY A 189 -5.11 -9.57 13.33
C GLY A 189 -3.58 -9.68 13.43
N LEU A 190 -2.89 -8.64 13.93
CA LEU A 190 -1.47 -8.73 14.25
C LEU A 190 -1.26 -9.63 15.47
N SER A 191 -0.34 -10.58 15.37
CA SER A 191 -0.01 -11.49 16.46
C SER A 191 0.72 -10.76 17.60
N SER A 192 0.47 -11.22 18.82
CA SER A 192 1.05 -10.69 20.05
C SER A 192 1.72 -11.82 20.81
N HIS A 193 3.02 -11.72 21.01
CA HIS A 193 3.86 -12.75 21.65
C HIS A 193 4.39 -12.23 22.98
N HIS A 194 4.66 -13.11 23.94
CA HIS A 194 5.09 -12.74 25.30
C HIS A 194 6.46 -13.35 25.58
N PRO A 195 7.54 -12.74 25.07
CA PRO A 195 8.89 -13.24 25.27
C PRO A 195 9.30 -13.09 26.73
N LYS A 196 10.06 -14.07 27.24
CA LYS A 196 10.50 -14.10 28.65
C LYS A 196 11.87 -13.47 28.89
N ASN A 197 12.70 -13.41 27.86
CA ASN A 197 14.06 -12.90 27.93
C ASN A 197 14.48 -12.28 26.59
N VAL A 198 15.68 -11.72 26.56
CA VAL A 198 16.23 -11.02 25.39
C VAL A 198 16.49 -12.02 24.25
N GLU A 199 16.93 -13.24 24.57
CA GLU A 199 17.24 -14.29 23.60
C GLU A 199 16.00 -14.67 22.78
N GLU A 200 14.87 -14.91 23.43
CA GLU A 200 13.59 -15.20 22.76
C GLU A 200 13.17 -14.05 21.84
N VAL A 201 13.43 -12.79 22.22
CA VAL A 201 13.15 -11.65 21.34
C VAL A 201 14.05 -11.68 20.11
N MET A 202 15.35 -11.91 20.29
CA MET A 202 16.27 -11.97 19.16
C MET A 202 15.97 -13.13 18.22
N ASP A 203 15.58 -14.29 18.74
CA ASP A 203 15.12 -15.43 17.94
C ASP A 203 13.89 -15.07 17.09
N MET A 204 12.91 -14.39 17.69
CA MET A 204 11.74 -13.87 16.94
C MET A 204 12.13 -12.88 15.85
N ILE A 205 13.11 -11.99 16.11
CA ILE A 205 13.59 -11.02 15.11
C ILE A 205 14.34 -11.72 13.98
N ILE A 206 15.19 -12.71 14.29
CA ILE A 206 15.92 -13.50 13.30
C ILE A 206 14.91 -14.24 12.41
N GLN A 207 13.97 -14.97 13.01
CA GLN A 207 12.91 -15.67 12.29
C GLN A 207 12.07 -14.72 11.42
N GLY A 208 11.67 -13.57 11.97
CA GLY A 208 10.89 -12.58 11.21
C GLY A 208 11.67 -11.97 10.05
N ASN A 209 12.99 -11.80 10.18
CA ASN A 209 13.84 -11.35 9.09
C ASN A 209 14.00 -12.41 7.99
N GLU A 210 13.96 -13.70 8.33
CA GLU A 210 13.90 -14.77 7.32
C GLU A 210 12.62 -14.66 6.48
N TYR A 211 11.46 -14.50 7.12
CA TYR A 211 10.18 -14.32 6.42
C TYR A 211 10.14 -13.03 5.60
N ARG A 212 10.77 -11.96 6.09
CA ARG A 212 10.98 -10.71 5.34
C ARG A 212 11.79 -10.93 4.06
N THR A 213 12.72 -11.90 4.04
CA THR A 213 13.69 -12.11 2.97
C THR A 213 13.16 -12.90 1.76
N VAL A 214 12.05 -13.64 1.88
CA VAL A 214 11.55 -14.59 0.85
C VAL A 214 10.89 -13.94 -0.38
N SER A 215 11.24 -12.72 -0.77
CA SER A 215 10.79 -12.16 -2.06
C SER A 215 11.68 -12.68 -3.20
N PRO A 216 11.12 -13.35 -4.22
CA PRO A 216 11.88 -13.99 -5.29
C PRO A 216 12.36 -12.95 -6.32
N THR A 217 13.29 -12.07 -5.97
CA THR A 217 13.99 -11.27 -6.98
C THR A 217 15.46 -11.07 -6.61
N GLU A 218 16.33 -11.57 -7.48
CA GLU A 218 17.78 -11.36 -7.44
C GLU A 218 18.14 -9.86 -7.38
N ALA A 219 19.14 -9.56 -6.55
CA ALA A 219 20.06 -8.42 -6.58
C ALA A 219 19.91 -7.23 -5.60
N ASN A 220 18.92 -7.14 -4.70
CA ASN A 220 18.90 -6.08 -3.66
C ASN A 220 18.64 -6.63 -2.25
N ALA A 221 19.34 -6.08 -1.25
CA ALA A 221 19.07 -6.36 0.16
C ALA A 221 17.59 -6.01 0.49
N THR A 222 16.80 -7.01 0.86
CA THR A 222 15.35 -6.89 1.07
C THR A 222 14.97 -5.82 2.10
N SER A 223 15.86 -5.53 3.06
CA SER A 223 15.70 -4.44 4.04
C SER A 223 15.59 -3.03 3.41
N SER A 224 16.08 -2.83 2.19
CA SER A 224 15.97 -1.55 1.48
C SER A 224 14.58 -1.22 0.97
N ARG A 225 13.68 -2.21 0.90
CA ARG A 225 12.42 -2.13 0.16
C ARG A 225 11.15 -2.33 1.00
N SER A 226 11.26 -2.76 2.24
CA SER A 226 10.13 -2.82 3.18
C SER A 226 10.47 -2.07 4.46
N HIS A 227 9.45 -1.50 5.11
CA HIS A 227 9.60 -0.95 6.46
C HIS A 227 9.36 -2.07 7.45
N ALA A 228 10.24 -2.24 8.42
CA ALA A 228 10.02 -3.15 9.54
C ALA A 228 9.66 -2.36 10.79
N VAL A 229 8.63 -2.80 11.51
CA VAL A 229 8.11 -2.15 12.70
C VAL A 229 8.00 -3.20 13.80
N LEU A 230 8.85 -3.05 14.82
CA LEU A 230 8.76 -3.79 16.07
C LEU A 230 7.95 -2.97 17.07
N GLN A 231 6.89 -3.55 17.62
CA GLN A 231 6.07 -2.94 18.66
C GLN A 231 6.20 -3.74 19.93
N ILE A 232 6.61 -3.06 20.99
CA ILE A 232 6.72 -3.60 22.35
C ILE A 232 5.64 -2.89 23.16
N ASN A 233 4.66 -3.63 23.65
CA ASN A 233 3.61 -3.12 24.52
C ASN A 233 3.90 -3.53 25.95
N ILE A 234 3.83 -2.57 26.84
CA ILE A 234 4.10 -2.76 28.26
C ILE A 234 2.85 -2.34 29.02
N ALA A 235 2.30 -3.25 29.82
CA ALA A 235 1.26 -2.96 30.78
C ALA A 235 1.82 -3.14 32.19
N GLN A 236 1.66 -2.13 33.04
CA GLN A 236 2.12 -2.17 34.42
C GLN A 236 1.00 -1.89 35.40
N LYS A 237 1.05 -2.58 36.54
CA LYS A 237 0.19 -2.35 37.70
C LYS A 237 1.00 -2.45 38.98
N ASP A 238 0.57 -1.76 40.03
CA ASP A 238 1.14 -1.95 41.35
C ASP A 238 0.90 -3.38 41.84
N ARG A 239 1.90 -3.98 42.50
CA ARG A 239 1.86 -5.39 42.92
C ARG A 239 0.82 -5.62 44.03
N ASN A 240 0.61 -4.61 44.86
CA ASN A 240 -0.39 -4.59 45.93
C ASN A 240 -1.67 -3.85 45.53
N ALA A 241 -1.81 -3.51 44.24
CA ALA A 241 -2.98 -2.83 43.72
C ALA A 241 -4.26 -3.63 44.02
N ASP A 242 -5.26 -2.96 44.58
CA ASP A 242 -6.64 -3.43 44.47
C ASP A 242 -7.04 -3.46 42.97
N VAL A 243 -8.05 -4.26 42.61
CA VAL A 243 -8.61 -4.38 41.25
C VAL A 243 -9.01 -3.03 40.65
N ASN A 244 -9.17 -2.02 41.51
CA ASN A 244 -9.61 -0.66 41.22
C ASN A 244 -8.49 0.33 40.88
N GLU A 245 -7.23 -0.07 41.01
CA GLU A 245 -6.11 0.85 40.81
C GLU A 245 -5.76 1.07 39.32
N PRO A 246 -5.20 2.25 38.99
CA PRO A 246 -4.83 2.58 37.63
C PRO A 246 -3.71 1.68 37.11
N HIS A 247 -3.95 1.06 35.96
CA HIS A 247 -2.92 0.40 35.16
C HIS A 247 -2.27 1.42 34.23
N THR A 248 -0.96 1.32 34.00
CA THR A 248 -0.30 2.08 32.95
C THR A 248 -0.08 1.20 31.73
N MET A 249 -0.21 1.80 30.55
CA MET A 249 0.11 1.12 29.30
C MET A 249 1.02 2.01 28.46
N ALA A 250 2.00 1.43 27.79
CA ALA A 250 2.84 2.13 26.85
C ALA A 250 3.20 1.23 25.68
N THR A 251 3.31 1.84 24.51
CA THR A 251 3.87 1.20 23.33
C THR A 251 5.19 1.86 22.98
N LEU A 252 6.26 1.06 22.95
CA LEU A 252 7.55 1.39 22.35
C LEU A 252 7.59 0.82 20.94
N SER A 253 7.75 1.68 19.94
CA SER A 253 7.91 1.26 18.54
C SER A 253 9.35 1.48 18.06
N ILE A 254 10.01 0.44 17.59
CA ILE A 254 11.35 0.51 16.97
C ILE A 254 11.22 0.18 15.49
N ILE A 255 11.67 1.08 14.61
CA ILE A 255 11.30 1.05 13.19
C ILE A 255 12.54 1.19 12.31
N ASP A 256 12.73 0.24 11.40
CA ASP A 256 13.70 0.27 10.31
C ASP A 256 12.97 0.64 9.01
N LEU A 257 13.08 1.90 8.59
CA LEU A 257 12.43 2.37 7.37
C LEU A 257 13.19 1.90 6.12
N ALA A 258 12.47 1.77 5.01
CA ALA A 258 13.04 1.55 3.69
C ALA A 258 13.98 2.69 3.27
N GLY A 259 14.80 2.44 2.24
CA GLY A 259 15.73 3.44 1.68
C GLY A 259 15.02 4.69 1.16
N SER A 260 15.55 5.87 1.50
CA SER A 260 14.99 7.17 1.08
C SER A 260 15.42 7.64 -0.32
N GLU A 261 16.21 6.86 -1.04
CA GLU A 261 16.72 7.21 -2.36
C GLU A 261 15.63 7.29 -3.43
N ARG A 262 15.83 8.19 -4.41
CA ARG A 262 14.87 8.38 -5.50
C ARG A 262 14.83 7.21 -6.47
N ALA A 263 13.62 6.83 -6.90
CA ALA A 263 13.41 5.82 -7.94
C ALA A 263 14.15 6.10 -9.26
N SER A 264 14.47 7.37 -9.58
CA SER A 264 15.24 7.72 -10.79
C SER A 264 16.68 7.21 -10.77
N VAL A 265 17.21 6.87 -9.59
CA VAL A 265 18.55 6.30 -9.43
C VAL A 265 18.54 4.78 -9.67
N THR A 266 17.39 4.13 -9.51
CA THR A 266 17.24 2.70 -9.75
C THR A 266 16.84 2.44 -11.21
N LYS A 267 17.62 1.65 -11.95
CA LYS A 267 17.33 1.28 -13.35
C LYS A 267 16.20 0.24 -13.44
N ASN A 268 15.07 0.50 -12.80
CA ASN A 268 13.97 -0.46 -12.67
C ASN A 268 12.94 -0.28 -13.80
N ARG A 269 12.57 -1.39 -14.48
CA ARG A 269 11.49 -1.44 -15.49
C ARG A 269 10.37 -2.39 -15.04
N GLY A 270 9.14 -2.15 -15.48
CA GLY A 270 7.99 -3.04 -15.23
C GLY A 270 7.48 -3.03 -13.79
N VAL A 271 7.14 -4.21 -13.23
CA VAL A 271 6.61 -4.40 -11.87
C VAL A 271 7.51 -3.78 -10.78
N ARG A 272 8.82 -3.72 -11.05
CA ARG A 272 9.82 -3.10 -10.16
C ARG A 272 9.69 -1.58 -10.09
N LEU A 273 9.18 -0.94 -11.14
CA LEU A 273 8.89 0.49 -11.14
C LEU A 273 7.68 0.80 -10.25
N THR A 274 6.62 -0.02 -10.33
CA THR A 274 5.43 0.11 -9.47
C THR A 274 5.75 -0.19 -8.00
N GLU A 275 6.61 -1.17 -7.73
CA GLU A 275 7.13 -1.47 -6.39
C GLU A 275 7.93 -0.29 -5.82
N GLY A 276 8.92 0.20 -6.58
CA GLY A 276 9.70 1.39 -6.20
C GLY A 276 8.84 2.64 -6.01
N ALA A 277 7.77 2.80 -6.80
CA ALA A 277 6.80 3.88 -6.62
C ALA A 277 6.02 3.75 -5.31
N ASN A 278 5.62 2.54 -4.90
CA ASN A 278 4.90 2.33 -3.64
C ASN A 278 5.80 2.46 -2.40
N ILE A 279 7.06 2.04 -2.48
CA ILE A 279 8.05 2.31 -1.42
C ILE A 279 8.22 3.82 -1.26
N ASN A 280 8.44 4.53 -2.37
CA ASN A 280 8.56 5.98 -2.35
C ASN A 280 7.26 6.68 -1.95
N LYS A 281 6.09 6.10 -2.21
CA LYS A 281 4.80 6.65 -1.77
C LYS A 281 4.76 6.80 -0.26
N SER A 282 5.16 5.77 0.48
CA SER A 282 5.16 5.80 1.95
C SER A 282 6.13 6.85 2.52
N LEU A 283 7.35 6.96 1.96
CA LEU A 283 8.34 7.95 2.39
C LEU A 283 8.01 9.38 1.93
N LEU A 284 7.40 9.54 0.76
CA LEU A 284 6.91 10.83 0.27
C LEU A 284 5.73 11.33 1.12
N ALA A 285 4.81 10.43 1.48
CA ALA A 285 3.72 10.72 2.40
C ALA A 285 4.28 11.13 3.78
N LEU A 286 5.31 10.43 4.26
CA LEU A 286 6.00 10.77 5.50
C LEU A 286 6.57 12.20 5.44
N GLY A 287 7.27 12.54 4.34
CA GLY A 287 7.79 13.89 4.15
C GLY A 287 6.71 14.96 4.05
N SER A 288 5.58 14.63 3.43
CA SER A 288 4.42 15.53 3.37
C SER A 288 3.83 15.77 4.77
N CYS A 289 3.75 14.72 5.61
CA CYS A 289 3.31 14.85 7.00
C CYS A 289 4.26 15.72 7.82
N ILE A 290 5.58 15.51 7.71
CA ILE A 290 6.58 16.32 8.41
C ILE A 290 6.48 17.79 8.00
N ASN A 291 6.43 18.08 6.70
CA ASN A 291 6.30 19.46 6.23
C ASN A 291 5.04 20.15 6.76
N ALA A 292 3.91 19.42 6.80
CA ALA A 292 2.65 19.94 7.34
C ALA A 292 2.70 20.16 8.86
N LEU A 293 3.40 19.29 9.60
CA LEU A 293 3.55 19.41 11.06
C LEU A 293 4.48 20.55 11.47
N CYS A 294 5.46 20.90 10.64
CA CYS A 294 6.39 22.00 10.94
C CYS A 294 5.80 23.39 10.62
N ASP A 295 4.86 23.49 9.67
CA ASP A 295 4.28 24.79 9.27
C ASP A 295 3.11 25.20 10.16
N LYS A 296 3.41 25.96 11.23
CA LYS A 296 2.41 26.47 12.18
C LYS A 296 1.44 27.50 11.58
N ARG A 297 1.74 28.07 10.40
CA ARG A 297 0.89 29.10 9.76
C ARG A 297 -0.32 28.48 9.06
N GLN A 298 -0.18 27.22 8.69
CA GLN A 298 -1.24 26.41 8.11
C GLN A 298 -1.81 25.53 9.23
N ARG A 299 -3.02 25.82 9.73
CA ARG A 299 -3.86 24.79 10.39
C ARG A 299 -4.34 23.76 9.34
N ALA A 300 -3.43 23.33 8.47
CA ALA A 300 -3.72 22.43 7.37
C ALA A 300 -3.85 21.00 7.89
N HIS A 301 -4.78 20.28 7.28
CA HIS A 301 -4.96 18.86 7.48
C HIS A 301 -3.64 18.12 7.19
N VAL A 302 -3.11 17.40 8.18
CA VAL A 302 -1.91 16.56 8.02
C VAL A 302 -2.30 15.27 7.27
N PRO A 303 -1.68 14.95 6.13
CA PRO A 303 -2.13 13.88 5.23
C PRO A 303 -1.69 12.48 5.67
N TYR A 304 -1.92 12.11 6.94
CA TYR A 304 -1.54 10.80 7.47
C TYR A 304 -2.14 9.63 6.69
N ARG A 305 -3.31 9.83 6.06
CA ARG A 305 -4.03 8.79 5.31
C ARG A 305 -3.41 8.43 3.96
N ASN A 306 -2.40 9.18 3.49
CA ASN A 306 -1.81 8.95 2.16
C ASN A 306 -0.97 7.67 2.06
N SER A 307 -0.55 7.09 3.18
CA SER A 307 0.13 5.78 3.22
C SER A 307 -0.20 5.00 4.49
N LYS A 308 -0.08 3.67 4.45
CA LYS A 308 -0.24 2.84 5.66
C LYS A 308 0.81 3.16 6.72
N LEU A 309 2.05 3.42 6.31
CA LEU A 309 3.13 3.81 7.23
C LEU A 309 2.79 5.09 8.00
N THR A 310 2.37 6.15 7.30
CA THR A 310 2.01 7.42 7.96
C THR A 310 0.76 7.33 8.82
N ARG A 311 -0.17 6.41 8.51
CA ARG A 311 -1.29 6.11 9.41
C ARG A 311 -0.80 5.44 10.69
N LEU A 312 0.07 4.44 10.59
CA LEU A 312 0.66 3.77 11.75
C LEU A 312 1.47 4.75 12.61
N LEU A 313 2.26 5.62 11.96
CA LEU A 313 3.09 6.64 12.59
C LEU A 313 2.34 7.92 13.00
N LYS A 314 1.03 8.01 12.76
CA LYS A 314 0.22 9.21 13.07
C LYS A 314 0.45 9.66 14.50
N PHE A 315 0.45 8.69 15.40
CA PHE A 315 0.58 8.90 16.82
C PHE A 315 2.03 9.23 17.23
N SER A 316 3.02 8.68 16.54
CA SER A 316 4.44 8.94 16.76
C SER A 316 4.87 10.34 16.32
N LEU A 317 4.36 10.85 15.18
CA LEU A 317 4.88 12.10 14.61
C LEU A 317 4.24 13.35 15.19
N GLY A 318 2.93 13.36 15.47
CA GLY A 318 2.23 14.54 15.98
C GLY A 318 1.27 14.26 17.13
N GLY A 319 1.33 13.06 17.71
CA GLY A 319 0.44 12.60 18.77
C GLY A 319 1.11 12.52 20.14
N ASN A 320 0.60 11.60 20.95
CA ASN A 320 1.08 11.34 22.31
C ASN A 320 2.25 10.35 22.30
N CYS A 321 3.41 10.78 21.84
CA CYS A 321 4.59 9.94 21.77
C CYS A 321 5.88 10.73 21.96
N LYS A 322 6.83 10.16 22.70
CA LYS A 322 8.24 10.60 22.69
C LYS A 322 8.93 9.97 21.49
N THR A 323 9.37 10.80 20.55
CA THR A 323 9.85 10.30 19.26
C THR A 323 11.29 10.69 19.02
N VAL A 324 12.12 9.69 18.72
CA VAL A 324 13.51 9.84 18.32
C VAL A 324 13.67 9.40 16.88
N MET A 325 14.26 10.27 16.07
CA MET A 325 14.58 10.01 14.68
C MET A 325 16.09 9.85 14.54
N ILE A 326 16.54 8.64 14.24
CA ILE A 326 17.96 8.35 13.98
C ILE A 326 18.21 8.51 12.48
N VAL A 327 19.11 9.41 12.12
CA VAL A 327 19.36 9.78 10.72
C VAL A 327 20.71 9.25 10.28
N CYS A 328 20.66 8.26 9.41
CA CYS A 328 21.84 7.59 8.90
C CYS A 328 22.21 8.19 7.53
N VAL A 329 23.46 8.61 7.35
CA VAL A 329 23.93 9.28 6.14
C VAL A 329 25.26 8.69 5.69
N SER A 330 25.53 8.72 4.38
CA SER A 330 26.83 8.30 3.85
C SER A 330 27.74 9.52 3.70
N PRO A 331 29.01 9.44 4.14
CA PRO A 331 29.99 10.49 3.92
C PRO A 331 30.50 10.53 2.48
N SER A 332 30.21 9.51 1.65
CA SER A 332 30.73 9.43 0.29
C SER A 332 30.08 10.45 -0.65
N SER A 333 30.92 11.13 -1.45
CA SER A 333 30.45 12.02 -2.53
C SER A 333 29.57 11.35 -3.58
N ALA A 334 29.60 10.01 -3.69
CA ALA A 334 28.67 9.27 -4.55
C ALA A 334 27.21 9.42 -4.10
N HIS A 335 26.97 9.64 -2.81
CA HIS A 335 25.65 9.80 -2.21
C HIS A 335 25.31 11.27 -1.89
N PHE A 336 26.05 12.23 -2.45
CA PHE A 336 25.96 13.65 -2.11
C PHE A 336 24.53 14.20 -2.10
N ASP A 337 23.77 13.98 -3.19
CA ASP A 337 22.42 14.53 -3.31
C ASP A 337 21.43 13.87 -2.32
N GLU A 338 21.61 12.58 -2.03
CA GLU A 338 20.76 11.83 -1.08
C GLU A 338 21.07 12.23 0.37
N THR A 339 22.36 12.27 0.76
CA THR A 339 22.81 12.76 2.07
C THR A 339 22.28 14.18 2.33
N GLN A 340 22.34 15.07 1.33
CA GLN A 340 21.79 16.40 1.47
C GLN A 340 20.28 16.41 1.73
N ASN A 341 19.52 15.61 0.97
CA ASN A 341 18.08 15.53 1.13
C ASN A 341 17.73 15.00 2.53
N THR A 342 18.42 13.96 2.99
CA THR A 342 18.27 13.37 4.31
C THR A 342 18.57 14.38 5.44
N LEU A 343 19.67 15.15 5.34
CA LEU A 343 20.00 16.19 6.34
C LEU A 343 18.97 17.31 6.39
N ARG A 344 18.50 17.78 5.22
CA ARG A 344 17.42 18.79 5.14
C ARG A 344 16.12 18.29 5.73
N TYR A 345 15.81 17.02 5.50
CA TYR A 345 14.63 16.36 6.03
C TYR A 345 14.68 16.30 7.56
N ALA A 346 15.80 15.83 8.12
CA ALA A 346 16.06 15.79 9.56
C ALA A 346 15.95 17.19 10.20
N ASN A 347 16.56 18.20 9.56
CA ASN A 347 16.54 19.58 10.06
C ASN A 347 15.14 20.20 10.07
N ARG A 348 14.20 19.70 9.27
CA ARG A 348 12.78 20.07 9.37
C ARG A 348 12.11 19.31 10.50
N ALA A 349 12.28 17.99 10.53
CA ALA A 349 11.64 17.08 11.48
C ALA A 349 11.89 17.46 12.95
N LYS A 350 13.08 17.97 13.29
CA LYS A 350 13.39 18.42 14.66
C LYS A 350 12.48 19.54 15.20
N ASN A 351 11.75 20.25 14.34
CA ASN A 351 10.84 21.32 14.75
C ASN A 351 9.42 20.82 15.05
N ILE A 352 9.14 19.53 14.87
CA ILE A 352 7.85 18.95 15.21
C ILE A 352 7.71 18.90 16.73
N GLN A 353 6.56 19.34 17.23
CA GLN A 353 6.24 19.35 18.66
C GLN A 353 5.17 18.29 18.94
N THR A 354 5.49 17.31 19.78
CA THR A 354 4.52 16.31 20.25
C THR A 354 3.96 16.71 21.62
N LYS A 355 2.72 16.31 21.91
CA LYS A 355 2.09 16.51 23.22
C LYS A 355 2.02 15.18 23.92
N VAL A 356 2.94 14.95 24.84
CA VAL A 356 3.09 13.68 25.54
C VAL A 356 2.24 13.67 26.82
N THR A 357 1.48 12.61 27.01
CA THR A 357 0.57 12.35 28.13
C THR A 357 0.69 10.91 28.59
N ARG A 358 0.69 10.69 29.91
CA ARG A 358 0.76 9.35 30.50
C ARG A 358 -0.50 8.57 30.17
N ASN A 359 -0.40 7.37 29.60
CA ASN A 359 -1.57 6.52 29.41
C ASN A 359 -1.86 5.76 30.70
N VAL A 360 -3.00 6.10 31.28
CA VAL A 360 -3.53 5.46 32.47
C VAL A 360 -4.88 4.85 32.12
N PHE A 361 -5.00 3.55 32.39
CA PHE A 361 -6.20 2.78 32.15
C PHE A 361 -6.79 2.36 33.49
N ASN A 362 -8.02 2.75 33.78
CA ASN A 362 -8.70 2.35 34.99
C ASN A 362 -9.76 1.28 34.64
N VAL A 363 -9.59 0.06 35.15
CA VAL A 363 -10.42 -1.11 34.81
C VAL A 363 -11.89 -0.86 35.14
N ASN A 364 -12.19 -0.13 36.21
CA ASN A 364 -13.57 0.07 36.64
C ASN A 364 -14.29 1.26 35.97
N ARG A 365 -13.54 2.23 35.43
CA ARG A 365 -14.10 3.17 34.46
C ARG A 365 -14.62 2.40 33.26
N HIS A 366 -13.93 1.33 32.85
CA HIS A 366 -14.34 0.51 31.74
C HIS A 366 -15.59 -0.32 32.01
N VAL A 367 -15.85 -0.89 33.20
CA VAL A 367 -17.14 -1.62 33.39
C VAL A 367 -18.34 -0.68 33.31
N LYS A 368 -18.29 0.49 33.95
CA LYS A 368 -19.36 1.50 33.81
C LYS A 368 -19.43 2.09 32.41
N ASP A 369 -18.30 2.45 31.80
CA ASP A 369 -18.26 2.97 30.43
C ASP A 369 -18.62 1.89 29.39
N PHE A 370 -18.37 0.61 29.66
CA PHE A 370 -18.83 -0.52 28.84
C PHE A 370 -20.33 -0.71 29.00
N LEU A 371 -20.88 -0.60 30.22
CA LEU A 371 -22.34 -0.62 30.41
C LEU A 371 -23.00 0.54 29.67
N VAL A 372 -22.43 1.74 29.74
CA VAL A 372 -22.89 2.92 28.98
C VAL A 372 -22.74 2.70 27.49
N LYS A 373 -21.59 2.22 26.99
CA LYS A 373 -21.37 1.92 25.58
C LYS A 373 -22.25 0.78 25.07
N ILE A 374 -22.54 -0.22 25.90
CA ILE A 374 -23.47 -1.30 25.58
C ILE A 374 -24.88 -0.71 25.44
N ASP A 375 -25.29 0.18 26.35
CA ASP A 375 -26.59 0.85 26.27
C ASP A 375 -26.69 1.76 25.03
N GLU A 376 -25.66 2.56 24.75
CA GLU A 376 -25.56 3.39 23.53
C GLU A 376 -25.58 2.54 22.26
N GLN A 377 -24.83 1.44 22.21
CA GLN A 377 -24.81 0.52 21.07
C GLN A 377 -26.16 -0.19 20.91
N MET A 378 -26.81 -0.58 22.00
CA MET A 378 -28.14 -1.17 21.98
C MET A 378 -29.19 -0.17 21.50
N ALA A 379 -29.12 1.08 21.93
CA ALA A 379 -29.95 2.17 21.44
C ALA A 379 -29.74 2.39 19.93
N LEU A 380 -28.48 2.45 19.48
CA LEU A 380 -28.14 2.60 18.06
C LEU A 380 -28.60 1.41 17.22
N ILE A 381 -28.42 0.17 17.71
CA ILE A 381 -28.92 -1.03 17.03
C ILE A 381 -30.44 -1.00 16.90
N ASN A 382 -31.15 -0.55 17.94
CA ASN A 382 -32.60 -0.42 17.91
C ASN A 382 -33.05 0.65 16.93
N GLU A 383 -32.37 1.80 16.90
CA GLU A 383 -32.62 2.86 15.93
C GLU A 383 -32.37 2.39 14.50
N LEU A 384 -31.22 1.78 14.22
CA LEU A 384 -30.88 1.25 12.91
C LEU A 384 -31.85 0.15 12.45
N LYS A 385 -32.30 -0.72 13.37
CA LYS A 385 -33.34 -1.72 13.09
C LYS A 385 -34.71 -1.09 12.82
N ALA A 386 -35.02 0.06 13.42
CA ALA A 386 -36.24 0.80 13.11
C ALA A 386 -36.15 1.46 11.72
N GLN A 387 -35.03 2.14 11.44
CA GLN A 387 -34.75 2.72 10.12
C GLN A 387 -34.78 1.65 9.01
N GLN A 388 -34.20 0.47 9.25
CA GLN A 388 -34.26 -0.65 8.30
C GLN A 388 -35.70 -1.09 8.05
N ARG A 389 -36.51 -1.27 9.10
CA ARG A 389 -37.93 -1.64 8.97
C ARG A 389 -38.74 -0.60 8.19
N ASP A 390 -38.48 0.69 8.40
CA ASP A 390 -39.17 1.75 7.68
C ASP A 390 -38.71 1.86 6.22
N ALA A 391 -37.42 1.65 5.96
CA ALA A 391 -36.89 1.53 4.60
C ALA A 391 -37.49 0.33 3.85
N GLU A 392 -37.60 -0.83 4.50
CA GLU A 392 -38.24 -2.03 3.95
C GLU A 392 -39.73 -1.79 3.63
N LYS A 393 -40.49 -1.14 4.53
CA LYS A 393 -41.88 -0.75 4.27
C LYS A 393 -41.99 0.21 3.08
N MET A 394 -41.14 1.23 3.00
CA MET A 394 -41.12 2.17 1.88
C MET A 394 -40.77 1.47 0.56
N PHE A 395 -39.80 0.56 0.58
CA PHE A 395 -39.42 -0.22 -0.60
C PHE A 395 -40.57 -1.12 -1.06
N TYR A 396 -41.21 -1.83 -0.13
CA TYR A 396 -42.37 -2.69 -0.41
C TYR A 396 -43.55 -1.89 -0.97
N ALA A 397 -43.84 -0.70 -0.43
CA ALA A 397 -44.89 0.17 -0.94
C ALA A 397 -44.58 0.69 -2.36
N LYS A 398 -43.32 1.04 -2.67
CA LYS A 398 -42.89 1.41 -4.02
C LYS A 398 -43.00 0.24 -4.99
N PHE A 399 -42.53 -0.95 -4.59
CA PHE A 399 -42.61 -2.16 -5.40
C PHE A 399 -44.06 -2.51 -5.73
N ARG A 400 -44.96 -2.45 -4.75
CA ARG A 400 -46.40 -2.69 -4.94
C ARG A 400 -47.02 -1.70 -5.95
N LYS A 401 -46.78 -0.40 -5.79
CA LYS A 401 -47.25 0.62 -6.75
C LYS A 401 -46.74 0.37 -8.18
N GLN A 402 -45.50 -0.12 -8.32
CA GLN A 402 -44.93 -0.44 -9.63
C GLN A 402 -45.57 -1.67 -10.26
N CYS A 403 -45.86 -2.71 -9.47
CA CYS A 403 -46.64 -3.87 -9.92
C CYS A 403 -48.05 -3.47 -10.35
N ASP A 404 -48.78 -2.70 -9.53
CA ASP A 404 -50.14 -2.23 -9.85
C ASP A 404 -50.15 -1.41 -11.15
N LYS A 405 -49.15 -0.54 -11.35
CA LYS A 405 -48.99 0.23 -12.60
C LYS A 405 -48.70 -0.67 -13.80
N ARG A 406 -47.83 -1.68 -13.67
CA ARG A 406 -47.55 -2.65 -14.75
C ARG A 406 -48.80 -3.44 -15.11
N GLU A 407 -49.58 -3.85 -14.11
CA GLU A 407 -50.82 -4.59 -14.32
C GLU A 407 -51.88 -3.73 -15.00
N SER A 408 -52.04 -2.47 -14.60
CA SER A 408 -52.93 -1.52 -15.25
C SER A 408 -52.56 -1.30 -16.73
N ILE A 409 -51.28 -1.10 -17.04
CA ILE A 409 -50.80 -0.95 -18.43
C ILE A 409 -51.06 -2.24 -19.23
N ALA A 410 -50.82 -3.41 -18.63
CA ALA A 410 -51.08 -4.68 -19.29
C ALA A 410 -52.58 -4.87 -19.59
N ARG A 411 -53.47 -4.57 -18.64
CA ARG A 411 -54.92 -4.63 -18.83
C ARG A 411 -55.39 -3.69 -19.94
N GLU A 412 -54.92 -2.44 -19.95
CA GLU A 412 -55.24 -1.49 -21.02
C GLU A 412 -54.72 -1.97 -22.38
N GLY A 413 -53.50 -2.51 -22.44
CA GLY A 413 -52.93 -3.07 -23.66
C GLY A 413 -53.77 -4.22 -24.22
N VAL A 414 -54.21 -5.14 -23.35
CA VAL A 414 -55.11 -6.25 -23.73
C VAL A 414 -56.46 -5.73 -24.22
N GLN A 415 -57.05 -4.73 -23.56
CA GLN A 415 -58.31 -4.13 -24.01
C GLN A 415 -58.18 -3.46 -25.39
N ARG A 416 -57.10 -2.72 -25.64
CA ARG A 416 -56.84 -2.10 -26.95
C ARG A 416 -56.65 -3.15 -28.05
N LEU A 417 -55.89 -4.22 -27.77
CA LEU A 417 -55.72 -5.32 -28.72
C LEU A 417 -57.06 -6.01 -29.03
N ARG A 418 -57.89 -6.23 -28.01
CA ARG A 418 -59.23 -6.82 -28.18
C ARG A 418 -60.13 -5.94 -29.04
N ALA A 419 -60.18 -4.63 -28.76
CA ALA A 419 -60.95 -3.68 -29.55
C ALA A 419 -60.46 -3.62 -31.00
N ALA A 420 -59.15 -3.58 -31.25
CA ALA A 420 -58.58 -3.62 -32.59
C ALA A 420 -58.89 -4.94 -33.33
N TYR A 421 -58.88 -6.07 -32.61
CA TYR A 421 -59.29 -7.36 -33.15
C TYR A 421 -60.78 -7.38 -33.51
N GLU A 422 -61.65 -6.77 -32.72
CA GLU A 422 -63.09 -6.68 -33.01
C GLU A 422 -63.37 -5.72 -34.18
N HIS A 423 -62.73 -4.55 -34.20
CA HIS A 423 -62.88 -3.57 -35.29
C HIS A 423 -62.39 -4.09 -36.65
N SER A 424 -61.41 -5.02 -36.66
CA SER A 424 -60.92 -5.64 -37.91
C SER A 424 -61.75 -6.86 -38.36
N ALA A 425 -62.82 -7.22 -37.65
CA ALA A 425 -63.72 -8.31 -38.04
C ALA A 425 -64.33 -8.18 -39.46
N PRO A 426 -64.88 -7.03 -39.90
CA PRO A 426 -65.43 -6.89 -41.26
C PRO A 426 -64.37 -7.08 -42.34
N GLU A 427 -63.17 -6.50 -42.16
CA GLU A 427 -62.07 -6.64 -43.13
C GLU A 427 -61.60 -8.10 -43.23
N ARG A 428 -61.52 -8.81 -42.09
CA ARG A 428 -61.22 -10.25 -42.09
C ARG A 428 -62.30 -11.06 -42.82
N GLN A 429 -63.56 -10.74 -42.59
CA GLN A 429 -64.68 -11.43 -43.24
C GLN A 429 -64.68 -11.17 -44.76
N GLU A 430 -64.33 -9.95 -45.17
CA GLU A 430 -64.15 -9.59 -46.58
C GLU A 430 -62.98 -10.38 -47.20
N ARG A 431 -61.80 -10.42 -46.55
CA ARG A 431 -60.66 -11.23 -47.02
C ARG A 431 -61.02 -12.71 -47.16
N ILE A 432 -61.73 -13.29 -46.20
CA ILE A 432 -62.21 -14.68 -46.28
C ILE A 432 -63.15 -14.85 -47.49
N THR A 433 -64.05 -13.89 -47.71
CA THR A 433 -65.00 -13.93 -48.85
C THR A 433 -64.27 -13.82 -50.18
N THR A 434 -63.28 -12.94 -50.28
CA THR A 434 -62.43 -12.77 -51.47
C THR A 434 -61.60 -14.01 -51.73
N MET A 435 -61.01 -14.63 -50.71
CA MET A 435 -60.33 -15.93 -50.85
C MET A 435 -61.25 -17.04 -51.36
N LYS A 436 -62.50 -17.10 -50.87
CA LYS A 436 -63.50 -18.07 -51.37
C LYS A 436 -63.81 -17.84 -52.84
N LYS A 437 -63.98 -16.59 -53.26
CA LYS A 437 -64.18 -16.21 -54.68
C LYS A 437 -62.96 -16.59 -55.53
N LEU A 438 -61.75 -16.32 -55.04
CA LEU A 438 -60.50 -16.68 -55.74
C LEU A 438 -60.42 -18.19 -55.97
N LYS A 439 -60.68 -19.00 -54.94
CA LYS A 439 -60.74 -20.47 -55.07
C LYS A 439 -61.85 -20.97 -56.01
N ALA A 440 -62.93 -20.21 -56.18
CA ALA A 440 -63.98 -20.55 -57.15
C ALA A 440 -63.52 -20.23 -58.59
N PHE A 441 -62.83 -19.10 -58.78
CA PHE A 441 -62.23 -18.75 -60.08
C PHE A 441 -61.13 -19.74 -60.46
N GLU A 442 -60.24 -20.13 -59.55
CA GLU A 442 -59.22 -21.15 -59.78
C GLU A 442 -59.85 -22.47 -60.27
N ARG A 443 -60.94 -22.93 -59.63
CA ARG A 443 -61.67 -24.12 -60.07
C ARG A 443 -62.28 -23.98 -61.45
N ARG A 444 -62.85 -22.82 -61.78
CA ARG A 444 -63.41 -22.53 -63.10
C ARG A 444 -62.34 -22.50 -64.19
N ILE A 445 -61.20 -21.88 -63.92
CA ILE A 445 -60.05 -21.85 -64.82
C ILE A 445 -59.59 -23.28 -65.08
N ALA A 446 -59.42 -24.10 -64.04
CA ALA A 446 -59.02 -25.50 -64.20
C ALA A 446 -59.98 -26.30 -65.10
N ILE A 447 -61.30 -26.09 -64.98
CA ILE A 447 -62.30 -26.73 -65.84
C ILE A 447 -62.17 -26.24 -67.29
N LEU A 448 -62.03 -24.93 -67.51
CA LEU A 448 -61.86 -24.38 -68.85
C LEU A 448 -60.57 -24.86 -69.52
N THR A 449 -59.47 -24.93 -68.76
CA THR A 449 -58.20 -25.50 -69.24
C THR A 449 -58.37 -26.96 -69.64
N ALA A 450 -59.11 -27.77 -68.85
CA ALA A 450 -59.40 -29.15 -69.20
C ALA A 450 -60.27 -29.27 -70.47
N TRP A 451 -61.25 -28.36 -70.65
CA TRP A 451 -62.07 -28.30 -71.86
C TRP A 451 -61.27 -27.89 -73.10
N LEU A 452 -60.38 -26.91 -72.98
CA LEU A 452 -59.47 -26.51 -74.07
C LEU A 452 -58.57 -27.68 -74.47
N ALA A 453 -57.96 -28.37 -73.50
CA ALA A 453 -57.14 -29.54 -73.77
C ALA A 453 -57.94 -30.66 -74.47
N ALA A 454 -59.19 -30.89 -74.06
CA ALA A 454 -60.06 -31.86 -74.72
C ALA A 454 -60.45 -31.43 -76.15
N PHE A 455 -60.71 -30.14 -76.37
CA PHE A 455 -61.01 -29.59 -77.69
C PHE A 455 -59.81 -29.70 -78.63
N ASP A 456 -58.61 -29.34 -78.15
CA ASP A 456 -57.37 -29.47 -78.90
C ASP A 456 -57.13 -30.94 -79.30
N ALA A 457 -57.37 -31.88 -78.39
CA ALA A 457 -57.29 -33.32 -78.69
C ALA A 457 -58.29 -33.75 -79.79
N VAL A 458 -59.53 -33.25 -79.78
CA VAL A 458 -60.52 -33.51 -80.85
C VAL A 458 -60.08 -32.90 -82.18
N CYS A 459 -59.52 -31.68 -82.16
CA CYS A 459 -58.99 -31.03 -83.36
C CYS A 459 -57.79 -31.78 -83.94
N GLU A 460 -56.88 -32.28 -83.09
CA GLU A 460 -55.77 -33.16 -83.51
C GLU A 460 -56.31 -34.46 -84.12
N GLN A 461 -57.27 -35.12 -83.47
CA GLN A 461 -57.87 -36.36 -83.96
C GLN A 461 -58.60 -36.14 -85.31
N ARG A 462 -59.24 -34.99 -85.50
CA ARG A 462 -59.91 -34.63 -86.76
C ARG A 462 -58.91 -34.29 -87.87
N ASN A 463 -57.79 -33.64 -87.55
CA ASN A 463 -56.68 -33.43 -88.48
C ASN A 463 -56.02 -34.77 -88.88
N GLU A 464 -55.94 -35.72 -87.95
CA GLU A 464 -55.41 -37.05 -88.20
C GLU A 464 -56.36 -37.91 -89.04
N HIS A 465 -57.68 -37.82 -88.80
CA HIS A 465 -58.71 -38.39 -89.68
C HIS A 465 -58.72 -37.74 -91.08
N ALA A 466 -58.50 -36.43 -91.20
CA ALA A 466 -58.36 -35.76 -92.50
C ALA A 466 -57.11 -36.24 -93.25
N ARG A 467 -55.97 -36.44 -92.55
CA ARG A 467 -54.76 -37.04 -93.13
C ARG A 467 -54.97 -38.50 -93.55
N GLN A 468 -55.74 -39.29 -92.79
CA GLN A 468 -56.07 -40.68 -93.14
C GLN A 468 -57.09 -40.79 -94.28
N ALA A 469 -58.01 -39.81 -94.43
CA ALA A 469 -58.94 -39.74 -95.56
C ALA A 469 -58.24 -39.37 -96.88
N ASP A 470 -57.20 -38.52 -96.84
CA ASP A 470 -56.37 -38.19 -98.01
C ASP A 470 -55.47 -39.38 -98.44
N LEU A 471 -55.10 -40.25 -97.50
CA LEU A 471 -54.33 -41.48 -97.77
C LEU A 471 -55.20 -42.67 -98.23
N GLY A 472 -56.53 -42.56 -98.17
CA GLY A 472 -57.49 -43.59 -98.59
C GLY A 472 -58.19 -43.33 -99.93
N ALA A 473 -57.97 -42.17 -100.56
CA ALA A 473 -58.53 -41.81 -101.87
C ALA A 473 -57.53 -41.90 -103.04
N GLY A 474 -56.36 -42.51 -102.80
CA GLY A 474 -55.41 -42.95 -103.83
C GLY A 474 -55.49 -44.46 -103.98
N HIS A 475 -56.45 -44.94 -104.76
CA HIS A 475 -56.42 -46.27 -105.36
C HIS A 475 -55.65 -46.23 -106.67
#